data_AF-A0A2L0TP00-F1
#
_entry.id   AF-A0A2L0TP00-F1
#
_cell.length_a   1.000
_cell.length_b   1.000
_cell.length_c   1.000
_cell.angle_alpha   90.00
_cell.angle_beta   90.00
_cell.angle_gamma   90.00
#
_symmetry.space_group_name_H-M   'P 1'
#
loop_
_entity.id
_entity.type
_entity.pdbx_description
1 polymer ?
#
loop_
_entity_poly.entity_id
_entity_poly.type
_entity_poly.pdbx_seq_one_letter_code
_entity_poly.pdbx_strand_id
1 'polypeptide(L)'
;MKVAPLSVVTLEYTVTDEHGEVIDTTVGKEPLVYLHGTRYLVSGLEAELEGRSVGEAFDVTLTPNQAYGEYDENLVQEVPGELFDGMEVSEGDTFVAETDDGHRPVTVIEVSEEFIKVDGNHPLAGVTLGFKVEIKDVRAATAEELAHGHVHGAGGCGHDHGHDHDHGHDHDHDHGGCCGGHGHNHAHDHGDDHGHGGCCGGGGCGGKGHQH
;
A
#
# COMPACT_ATOMS: atom_id res chain seq x y z
N MET A 1 -7.41 28.82 3.62
CA MET A 1 -8.38 28.11 2.76
C MET A 1 -9.16 27.16 3.66
N LYS A 2 -10.42 26.84 3.33
CA LYS A 2 -11.20 25.83 4.05
C LYS A 2 -11.13 24.50 3.31
N VAL A 3 -11.23 23.39 4.03
CA VAL A 3 -11.37 22.06 3.41
C VAL A 3 -12.68 22.02 2.63
N ALA A 4 -12.60 21.62 1.37
CA ALA A 4 -13.72 21.48 0.46
C ALA A 4 -13.49 20.26 -0.46
N PRO A 5 -14.53 19.73 -1.13
CA PRO A 5 -14.37 18.67 -2.12
C PRO A 5 -13.28 19.00 -3.15
N LEU A 6 -12.49 17.99 -3.53
CA LEU A 6 -11.39 18.13 -4.51
C LEU A 6 -10.25 19.04 -4.03
N SER A 7 -10.10 19.20 -2.71
CA SER A 7 -8.96 19.89 -2.10
C SER A 7 -7.95 18.88 -1.59
N VAL A 8 -6.67 19.17 -1.78
CA VAL A 8 -5.57 18.45 -1.16
C VAL A 8 -5.37 19.00 0.24
N VAL A 9 -5.43 18.11 1.23
CA VAL A 9 -5.31 18.45 2.64
C VAL A 9 -4.10 17.74 3.21
N THR A 10 -3.21 18.52 3.83
CA THR A 10 -2.08 18.03 4.60
C THR A 10 -2.45 18.13 6.08
N LEU A 11 -2.46 17.00 6.77
CA LEU A 11 -2.81 16.93 8.19
C LEU A 11 -1.87 16.02 8.96
N GLU A 12 -1.73 16.30 10.25
CA GLU A 12 -1.19 15.36 11.21
C GLU A 12 -2.34 14.74 11.99
N TYR A 13 -2.27 13.43 12.25
CA TYR A 13 -3.27 12.75 13.08
C TYR A 13 -2.63 11.84 14.12
N THR A 14 -3.38 11.58 15.18
CA THR A 14 -3.12 10.52 16.16
C THR A 14 -4.40 9.76 16.39
N VAL A 15 -4.37 8.44 16.19
CA VAL A 15 -5.47 7.52 16.44
C VAL A 15 -5.24 6.84 17.78
N THR A 16 -6.23 6.90 18.65
CA THR A 16 -6.27 6.18 19.91
C THR A 16 -7.45 5.21 19.94
N ASP A 17 -7.31 4.11 20.65
CA ASP A 17 -8.42 3.21 20.94
C ASP A 17 -9.34 3.75 22.06
N GLU A 18 -10.32 2.95 22.47
CA GLU A 18 -11.23 3.27 23.59
C GLU A 18 -10.54 3.32 24.96
N HIS A 19 -9.38 2.68 25.09
CA HIS A 19 -8.57 2.64 26.31
C HIS A 19 -7.57 3.82 26.38
N GLY A 20 -7.47 4.60 25.30
CA GLY A 20 -6.54 5.72 25.17
C GLY A 20 -5.13 5.30 24.75
N GLU A 21 -4.93 4.04 24.33
CA GLU A 21 -3.68 3.59 23.73
C GLU A 21 -3.56 4.13 22.30
N VAL A 22 -2.38 4.65 21.96
CA VAL A 22 -2.11 5.18 20.62
C VAL A 22 -1.90 4.02 19.66
N ILE A 23 -2.82 3.84 18.73
CA ILE A 23 -2.72 2.84 17.67
C ILE A 23 -1.77 3.33 16.57
N ASP A 24 -1.96 4.58 16.13
CA ASP A 24 -1.15 5.17 15.07
C ASP A 24 -0.99 6.69 15.26
N THR A 25 0.12 7.23 14.77
CA THR A 25 0.37 8.67 14.79
C THR A 25 1.33 9.10 13.68
N THR A 26 1.03 10.24 13.09
CA THR A 26 1.91 10.97 12.17
C THR A 26 2.60 12.15 12.86
N VAL A 27 2.35 12.39 14.15
CA VAL A 27 2.98 13.48 14.90
C VAL A 27 4.47 13.20 15.04
N GLY A 28 5.31 14.09 14.50
CA GLY A 28 6.76 13.90 14.45
C GLY A 28 7.26 13.04 13.28
N LYS A 29 6.37 12.67 12.35
CA LYS A 29 6.68 12.03 11.07
C LYS A 29 6.29 12.94 9.90
N GLU A 30 6.35 12.43 8.67
CA GLU A 30 5.79 13.14 7.52
C GLU A 30 4.27 13.27 7.66
N PRO A 31 3.71 14.46 7.44
CA PRO A 31 2.28 14.68 7.55
C PRO A 31 1.54 13.91 6.45
N LEU A 32 0.35 13.41 6.77
CA LEU A 32 -0.49 12.73 5.80
C LEU A 32 -1.06 13.75 4.81
N VAL A 33 -0.86 13.49 3.53
CA VAL A 33 -1.44 14.30 2.45
C VAL A 33 -2.45 13.46 1.68
N TYR A 34 -3.70 13.92 1.60
CA TYR A 34 -4.77 13.19 0.92
C TYR A 34 -5.68 14.12 0.12
N LEU A 35 -6.46 13.54 -0.80
CA LEU A 35 -7.44 14.25 -1.62
C LEU A 35 -8.84 14.11 -1.01
N HIS A 36 -9.43 15.23 -0.61
CA HIS A 36 -10.75 15.27 0.02
C HIS A 36 -11.86 15.00 -1.00
N GLY A 37 -12.80 14.12 -0.66
CA GLY A 37 -13.91 13.66 -1.51
C GLY A 37 -13.64 12.33 -2.23
N THR A 38 -12.52 11.65 -1.96
CA THR A 38 -12.14 10.38 -2.62
C THR A 38 -12.42 9.14 -1.78
N ARG A 39 -13.00 9.29 -0.57
CA ARG A 39 -13.14 8.20 0.42
C ARG A 39 -11.81 7.53 0.79
N TYR A 40 -10.72 8.26 0.70
CA TYR A 40 -9.40 7.82 1.18
C TYR A 40 -9.38 7.68 2.70
N LEU A 41 -10.13 8.54 3.40
CA LEU A 41 -10.30 8.49 4.85
C LEU A 41 -11.66 7.90 5.22
N VAL A 42 -11.78 7.49 6.47
CA VAL A 42 -13.06 7.04 7.04
C VAL A 42 -14.10 8.16 6.97
N SER A 43 -15.34 7.78 6.62
CA SER A 43 -16.40 8.74 6.30
C SER A 43 -16.68 9.74 7.44
N GLY A 44 -16.56 9.31 8.69
CA GLY A 44 -16.73 10.18 9.85
C GLY A 44 -15.64 11.24 9.97
N LEU A 45 -14.39 10.88 9.67
CA LEU A 45 -13.27 11.81 9.73
C LEU A 45 -13.33 12.81 8.57
N GLU A 46 -13.67 12.33 7.38
CA GLU A 46 -13.84 13.16 6.20
C GLU A 46 -14.94 14.21 6.43
N ALA A 47 -16.08 13.83 6.98
CA ALA A 47 -17.17 14.75 7.31
C ALA A 47 -16.76 15.83 8.33
N GLU A 48 -15.99 15.46 9.37
CA GLU A 48 -15.53 16.43 10.38
C GLU A 48 -14.44 17.38 9.89
N LEU A 49 -13.68 16.96 8.87
CA LEU A 49 -12.70 17.79 8.21
C LEU A 49 -13.35 18.83 7.28
N GLU A 50 -14.55 18.56 6.75
CA GLU A 50 -15.23 19.46 5.84
C GLU A 50 -15.49 20.84 6.46
N GLY A 51 -15.07 21.91 5.78
CA GLY A 51 -15.27 23.29 6.24
C GLY A 51 -14.31 23.79 7.32
N ARG A 52 -13.41 22.94 7.84
CA ARG A 52 -12.33 23.31 8.76
C ARG A 52 -11.26 24.15 8.08
N SER A 53 -10.52 24.93 8.86
CA SER A 53 -9.47 25.82 8.36
C SER A 53 -8.06 25.33 8.65
N VAL A 54 -7.09 25.75 7.84
CA VAL A 54 -5.67 25.50 8.08
C VAL A 54 -5.24 26.02 9.46
N GLY A 55 -4.47 25.23 10.20
CA GLY A 55 -3.99 25.51 11.55
C GLY A 55 -4.98 25.13 12.65
N GLU A 56 -6.14 24.58 12.31
CA GLU A 56 -7.13 24.11 13.27
C GLU A 56 -6.75 22.70 13.76
N ALA A 57 -6.71 22.55 15.08
CA ALA A 57 -6.54 21.26 15.76
C ALA A 57 -7.83 20.91 16.48
N PHE A 58 -8.29 19.67 16.32
CA PHE A 58 -9.51 19.19 16.96
C PHE A 58 -9.42 17.68 17.24
N ASP A 59 -10.21 17.25 18.21
CA ASP A 59 -10.37 15.85 18.58
C ASP A 59 -11.77 15.40 18.17
N VAL A 60 -11.87 14.25 17.51
CA VAL A 60 -13.13 13.60 17.14
C VAL A 60 -13.11 12.16 17.61
N THR A 61 -14.22 11.71 18.19
CA THR A 61 -14.44 10.29 18.48
C THR A 61 -15.37 9.71 17.43
N LEU A 62 -14.89 8.71 16.70
CA LEU A 62 -15.66 8.01 15.68
C LEU A 62 -16.14 6.67 16.20
N THR A 63 -17.45 6.45 16.07
CA THR A 63 -18.05 5.14 16.29
C THR A 63 -17.59 4.15 15.21
N PRO A 64 -17.67 2.82 15.45
CA PRO A 64 -17.22 1.82 14.49
C PRO A 64 -17.83 2.03 13.09
N ASN A 65 -19.14 2.31 13.01
CA ASN A 65 -19.86 2.59 11.77
C ASN A 65 -19.29 3.78 10.98
N GLN A 66 -18.74 4.79 11.67
CA GLN A 66 -18.14 5.97 11.05
C GLN A 66 -16.64 5.81 10.71
N ALA A 67 -16.01 4.77 11.26
CA ALA A 67 -14.61 4.43 11.09
C ALA A 67 -14.45 3.26 10.10
N TYR A 68 -14.17 2.06 10.61
CA TYR A 68 -13.89 0.85 9.83
C TYR A 68 -15.08 -0.10 9.67
N GLY A 69 -16.27 0.31 10.14
CA GLY A 69 -17.48 -0.52 10.18
C GLY A 69 -17.70 -1.18 11.53
N GLU A 70 -18.91 -1.70 11.72
CA GLU A 70 -19.20 -2.58 12.85
C GLU A 70 -18.56 -3.94 12.62
N TYR A 71 -18.28 -4.64 13.71
CA TYR A 71 -17.84 -6.02 13.65
C TYR A 71 -19.00 -6.87 13.12
N ASP A 72 -18.80 -7.54 11.98
CA ASP A 72 -19.80 -8.40 11.39
C ASP A 72 -19.48 -9.86 11.71
N GLU A 73 -20.29 -10.47 12.57
CA GLU A 73 -20.18 -11.90 12.91
C GLU A 73 -20.41 -12.80 11.68
N ASN A 74 -21.06 -12.31 10.61
CA ASN A 74 -21.25 -13.09 9.38
C ASN A 74 -19.96 -13.16 8.53
N LEU A 75 -18.99 -12.27 8.78
CA LEU A 75 -17.65 -12.35 8.17
C LEU A 75 -16.73 -13.32 8.92
N VAL A 76 -17.17 -13.85 10.07
CA VAL A 76 -16.51 -14.94 10.77
C VAL A 76 -17.00 -16.25 10.15
N GLN A 77 -16.08 -17.01 9.58
CA GLN A 77 -16.38 -18.25 8.89
C GLN A 77 -15.68 -19.43 9.56
N GLU A 78 -16.41 -20.54 9.68
CA GLU A 78 -15.87 -21.82 10.08
C GLU A 78 -15.39 -22.54 8.82
N VAL A 79 -14.08 -22.72 8.72
CA VAL A 79 -13.42 -23.40 7.62
C VAL A 79 -12.90 -24.76 8.11
N PRO A 80 -13.08 -25.85 7.33
CA PRO A 80 -12.53 -27.15 7.69
C PRO A 80 -11.00 -27.06 7.83
N GLY A 81 -10.47 -27.64 8.92
CA GLY A 81 -9.01 -27.69 9.14
C GLY A 81 -8.24 -28.39 8.02
N GLU A 82 -8.92 -29.23 7.23
CA GLU A 82 -8.36 -29.88 6.03
C GLU A 82 -7.84 -28.87 4.99
N LEU A 83 -8.40 -27.65 4.94
CA LEU A 83 -7.93 -26.59 4.04
C LEU A 83 -6.55 -26.05 4.44
N PHE A 84 -6.17 -26.25 5.69
CA PHE A 84 -4.88 -25.85 6.26
C PHE A 84 -3.96 -27.05 6.53
N ASP A 85 -4.32 -28.23 6.02
CA ASP A 85 -3.57 -29.46 6.26
C ASP A 85 -2.13 -29.33 5.70
N GLY A 86 -1.15 -29.64 6.55
CA GLY A 86 0.27 -29.44 6.25
C GLY A 86 0.84 -28.05 6.54
N MET A 87 0.05 -27.11 7.08
CA MET A 87 0.52 -25.83 7.62
C MET A 87 0.29 -25.77 9.14
N GLU A 88 1.27 -25.24 9.88
CA GLU A 88 1.11 -24.96 11.30
C GLU A 88 0.29 -23.67 11.42
N VAL A 89 -0.98 -23.80 11.81
CA VAL A 89 -1.90 -22.66 12.00
C VAL A 89 -2.05 -22.39 13.49
N SER A 90 -1.82 -21.15 13.87
CA SER A 90 -2.01 -20.63 15.22
C SER A 90 -3.04 -19.52 15.26
N GLU A 91 -3.64 -19.32 16.43
CA GLU A 91 -4.49 -18.13 16.68
C GLU A 91 -3.68 -16.85 16.46
N GLY A 92 -4.25 -15.90 15.72
CA GLY A 92 -3.60 -14.66 15.32
C GLY A 92 -2.91 -14.70 13.96
N ASP A 93 -2.79 -15.86 13.32
CA ASP A 93 -2.22 -15.94 11.97
C ASP A 93 -3.15 -15.29 10.94
N THR A 94 -2.57 -14.54 10.00
CA THR A 94 -3.31 -13.89 8.92
C THR A 94 -3.09 -14.62 7.60
N PHE A 95 -4.17 -15.03 6.95
CA PHE A 95 -4.18 -15.69 5.64
C PHE A 95 -4.96 -14.87 4.62
N VAL A 96 -4.76 -15.12 3.33
CA VAL A 96 -5.59 -14.53 2.28
C VAL A 96 -6.61 -15.57 1.85
N ALA A 97 -7.88 -15.34 2.17
CA ALA A 97 -8.98 -16.19 1.74
C ALA A 97 -9.62 -15.64 0.46
N GLU A 98 -10.10 -16.54 -0.39
CA GLU A 98 -10.96 -16.18 -1.52
C GLU A 98 -12.40 -16.13 -1.03
N THR A 99 -13.01 -14.93 -1.06
CA THR A 99 -14.40 -14.70 -0.71
C THR A 99 -15.21 -14.33 -1.95
N ASP A 100 -16.54 -14.34 -1.88
CA ASP A 100 -17.41 -13.87 -2.98
C ASP A 100 -17.11 -12.42 -3.41
N ASP A 101 -16.57 -11.62 -2.50
CA ASP A 101 -16.12 -10.25 -2.71
C ASP A 101 -14.64 -10.12 -3.16
N GLY A 102 -13.97 -11.25 -3.45
CA GLY A 102 -12.57 -11.32 -3.88
C GLY A 102 -11.59 -11.81 -2.81
N HIS A 103 -10.30 -11.72 -3.09
CA HIS A 103 -9.25 -12.09 -2.13
C HIS A 103 -9.21 -11.08 -0.98
N ARG A 104 -9.48 -11.57 0.24
CA ARG A 104 -9.46 -10.76 1.46
C ARG A 104 -8.54 -11.38 2.50
N PRO A 105 -7.77 -10.57 3.24
CA PRO A 105 -7.06 -11.07 4.40
C PRO A 105 -8.06 -11.48 5.49
N VAL A 106 -7.86 -12.65 6.08
CA VAL A 106 -8.62 -13.20 7.20
C VAL A 106 -7.65 -13.56 8.33
N THR A 107 -8.07 -13.36 9.58
CA THR A 107 -7.27 -13.68 10.76
C THR A 107 -7.85 -14.88 11.47
N VAL A 108 -7.02 -15.83 11.87
CA VAL A 108 -7.47 -17.00 12.64
C VAL A 108 -7.78 -16.56 14.07
N ILE A 109 -9.01 -16.78 14.51
CA ILE A 109 -9.45 -16.43 15.87
C ILE A 109 -9.50 -17.63 16.80
N GLU A 110 -9.70 -18.84 16.25
CA GLU A 110 -9.84 -20.07 17.02
C GLU A 110 -9.41 -21.26 16.16
N VAL A 111 -8.57 -22.13 16.72
CA VAL A 111 -8.16 -23.39 16.09
C VAL A 111 -8.73 -24.55 16.91
N SER A 112 -9.69 -25.29 16.34
CA SER A 112 -10.25 -26.51 16.92
C SER A 112 -9.81 -27.75 16.13
N GLU A 113 -9.95 -28.94 16.71
CA GLU A 113 -9.57 -30.21 16.06
C GLU A 113 -10.44 -30.55 14.84
N GLU A 114 -11.67 -30.01 14.77
CA GLU A 114 -12.64 -30.28 13.70
C GLU A 114 -12.80 -29.11 12.71
N PHE A 115 -12.57 -27.86 13.14
CA PHE A 115 -12.75 -26.65 12.33
C PHE A 115 -11.82 -25.54 12.80
N ILE A 116 -11.56 -24.56 11.92
CA ILE A 116 -10.82 -23.34 12.24
C ILE A 116 -11.76 -22.17 12.01
N LYS A 117 -11.84 -21.23 12.94
CA LYS A 117 -12.58 -19.98 12.74
C LYS A 117 -11.64 -18.92 12.22
N VAL A 118 -12.03 -18.33 11.08
CA VAL A 118 -11.33 -17.22 10.46
C VAL A 118 -12.23 -15.99 10.46
N ASP A 119 -11.64 -14.84 10.69
CA ASP A 119 -12.30 -13.55 10.78
C ASP A 119 -11.85 -12.66 9.62
N GLY A 120 -12.76 -12.34 8.71
CA GLY A 120 -12.51 -11.43 7.58
C GLY A 120 -12.77 -9.95 7.89
N ASN A 121 -13.08 -9.59 9.14
CA ASN A 121 -13.25 -8.20 9.53
C ASN A 121 -11.91 -7.46 9.51
N HIS A 122 -11.97 -6.14 9.33
CA HIS A 122 -10.81 -5.29 9.52
C HIS A 122 -10.35 -5.39 10.99
N PRO A 123 -9.04 -5.41 11.31
CA PRO A 123 -8.54 -5.51 12.70
C PRO A 123 -9.04 -4.42 13.66
N LEU A 124 -9.59 -3.33 13.11
CA LEU A 124 -10.13 -2.18 13.84
C LEU A 124 -11.67 -2.04 13.69
N ALA A 125 -12.33 -3.04 13.09
CA ALA A 125 -13.79 -3.08 12.99
C ALA A 125 -14.41 -3.30 14.38
N GLY A 126 -15.55 -2.65 14.64
CA GLY A 126 -16.20 -2.72 15.96
C GLY A 126 -15.56 -1.89 17.07
N VAL A 127 -14.38 -1.30 16.84
CA VAL A 127 -13.67 -0.49 17.83
C VAL A 127 -14.01 0.99 17.68
N THR A 128 -14.28 1.67 18.79
CA THR A 128 -14.44 3.13 18.81
C THR A 128 -13.06 3.78 18.79
N LEU A 129 -12.82 4.66 17.82
CA LEU A 129 -11.51 5.27 17.61
C LEU A 129 -11.56 6.77 17.90
N GLY A 130 -10.61 7.24 18.71
CA GLY A 130 -10.36 8.66 18.94
C GLY A 130 -9.33 9.19 17.94
N PHE A 131 -9.68 10.20 17.17
CA PHE A 131 -8.78 10.87 16.24
C PHE A 131 -8.47 12.28 16.74
N LYS A 132 -7.20 12.57 16.97
CA LYS A 132 -6.70 13.93 17.16
C LYS A 132 -6.10 14.39 15.85
N VAL A 133 -6.62 15.45 15.26
CA VAL A 133 -6.21 15.90 13.93
C VAL A 133 -5.83 17.37 13.95
N GLU A 134 -4.73 17.70 13.29
CA GLU A 134 -4.27 19.06 13.06
C GLU A 134 -4.05 19.31 11.56
N ILE A 135 -4.74 20.30 11.01
CA ILE A 135 -4.64 20.64 9.60
C ILE A 135 -3.42 21.54 9.40
N LYS A 136 -2.41 21.08 8.66
CA LYS A 136 -1.19 21.85 8.38
C LYS A 136 -1.31 22.72 7.15
N ASP A 137 -1.95 22.20 6.09
CA ASP A 137 -2.12 22.93 4.84
C ASP A 137 -3.35 22.45 4.07
N VAL A 138 -3.94 23.35 3.29
CA VAL A 138 -5.06 23.05 2.40
C VAL A 138 -4.85 23.82 1.11
N ARG A 139 -4.79 23.08 0.00
CA ARG A 139 -4.68 23.63 -1.36
C ARG A 139 -5.70 22.98 -2.28
N ALA A 140 -5.98 23.63 -3.41
CA ALA A 140 -6.76 22.99 -4.48
C ALA A 140 -5.94 21.86 -5.12
N ALA A 141 -6.59 20.75 -5.47
CA ALA A 141 -5.96 19.69 -6.25
C ALA A 141 -5.63 20.18 -7.67
N THR A 142 -4.51 19.72 -8.22
CA THR A 142 -4.19 19.98 -9.62
C THR A 142 -5.00 19.06 -10.53
N ALA A 143 -5.13 19.42 -11.82
CA ALA A 143 -5.85 18.60 -12.79
C ALA A 143 -5.25 17.20 -12.96
N GLU A 144 -3.92 17.06 -12.76
CA GLU A 144 -3.21 15.79 -12.81
C GLU A 144 -3.56 14.90 -11.60
N GLU A 145 -3.58 15.45 -10.38
CA GLU A 145 -3.95 14.73 -9.16
C GLU A 145 -5.42 14.29 -9.18
N LEU A 146 -6.28 15.10 -9.80
CA LEU A 146 -7.69 14.77 -10.01
C LEU A 146 -7.87 13.63 -11.01
N ALA A 147 -7.06 13.60 -12.08
CA ALA A 147 -7.08 12.53 -13.06
C ALA A 147 -6.52 11.21 -12.51
N HIS A 148 -5.55 11.30 -11.59
CA HIS A 148 -4.89 10.15 -10.98
C HIS A 148 -5.57 9.66 -9.69
N GLY A 149 -6.42 10.47 -9.07
CA GLY A 149 -7.15 10.12 -7.85
C GLY A 149 -6.28 10.08 -6.57
N HIS A 150 -5.01 10.49 -6.65
CA HIS A 150 -4.07 10.55 -5.53
C HIS A 150 -3.20 11.80 -5.60
N VAL A 151 -2.67 12.22 -4.45
CA VAL A 151 -1.85 13.43 -4.35
C VAL A 151 -0.41 13.12 -4.75
N HIS A 152 0.19 13.95 -5.60
CA HIS A 152 1.59 13.84 -5.93
C HIS A 152 2.37 14.75 -4.98
N GLY A 153 2.98 14.17 -3.94
CA GLY A 153 3.78 14.91 -2.95
C GLY A 153 5.07 15.50 -3.54
N ALA A 154 5.59 16.57 -2.89
CA ALA A 154 6.84 17.25 -3.27
C ALA A 154 8.13 16.43 -3.03
N GLY A 155 8.01 15.18 -2.58
CA GLY A 155 9.06 14.17 -2.55
C GLY A 155 8.54 12.95 -3.30
N GLY A 156 9.07 12.72 -4.50
CA GLY A 156 8.57 11.71 -5.42
C GLY A 156 8.64 10.29 -4.85
N CYS A 157 7.49 9.72 -4.52
CA CYS A 157 7.30 8.29 -4.58
C CYS A 157 7.04 7.96 -6.05
N GLY A 158 8.10 7.65 -6.80
CA GLY A 158 8.03 7.31 -8.22
C GLY A 158 7.36 5.96 -8.45
N HIS A 159 6.03 5.90 -8.29
CA HIS A 159 5.24 4.83 -8.88
C HIS A 159 4.72 5.32 -10.23
N ASP A 160 5.61 5.19 -11.22
CA ASP A 160 5.28 5.27 -12.64
C ASP A 160 4.28 4.13 -12.92
N HIS A 161 2.98 4.43 -12.87
CA HIS A 161 1.99 3.61 -13.54
C HIS A 161 2.05 3.96 -15.02
N GLY A 162 3.12 3.49 -15.67
CA GLY A 162 3.27 3.49 -17.12
C GLY A 162 2.13 2.70 -17.74
N HIS A 163 1.08 3.43 -18.09
CA HIS A 163 0.00 2.97 -18.94
C HIS A 163 0.59 2.57 -20.31
N ASP A 164 0.21 1.37 -20.73
CA ASP A 164 0.25 0.78 -22.07
C ASP A 164 0.84 1.62 -23.21
N HIS A 165 1.97 1.15 -23.74
CA HIS A 165 2.24 1.24 -25.17
C HIS A 165 2.65 -0.13 -25.71
N ASP A 166 1.69 -0.74 -26.40
CA ASP A 166 1.84 -1.77 -27.42
C ASP A 166 3.12 -1.58 -28.25
N HIS A 167 4.08 -2.47 -28.09
CA HIS A 167 5.05 -2.80 -29.13
C HIS A 167 5.47 -4.26 -28.95
N GLY A 168 4.90 -5.12 -29.81
CA GLY A 168 5.32 -6.50 -29.94
C GLY A 168 6.82 -6.61 -30.22
N HIS A 169 7.49 -7.46 -29.45
CA HIS A 169 8.74 -8.04 -29.86
C HIS A 169 8.78 -9.49 -29.37
N ASP A 170 8.58 -10.39 -30.34
CA ASP A 170 9.01 -11.78 -30.27
C ASP A 170 10.44 -11.84 -29.76
N HIS A 171 10.64 -12.44 -28.60
CA HIS A 171 11.92 -13.01 -28.23
C HIS A 171 11.67 -14.31 -27.45
N ASP A 172 11.65 -15.40 -28.21
CA ASP A 172 11.95 -16.75 -27.75
C ASP A 172 13.23 -16.73 -26.92
N HIS A 173 13.14 -16.98 -25.62
CA HIS A 173 14.23 -17.63 -24.88
C HIS A 173 13.68 -18.54 -23.77
N ASP A 174 13.86 -19.83 -24.07
CA ASP A 174 13.67 -21.01 -23.24
C ASP A 174 14.51 -20.98 -21.96
N HIS A 175 14.08 -21.79 -20.96
CA HIS A 175 14.65 -22.09 -19.63
C HIS A 175 14.15 -21.19 -18.48
N GLY A 176 13.44 -21.64 -17.43
CA GLY A 176 13.19 -22.98 -16.88
C GLY A 176 13.75 -23.10 -15.44
N GLY A 177 12.86 -23.03 -14.41
CA GLY A 177 13.11 -23.40 -12.99
C GLY A 177 13.40 -22.19 -12.07
N CYS A 178 12.61 -21.82 -11.05
CA CYS A 178 12.10 -22.53 -9.86
C CYS A 178 13.21 -23.09 -8.95
N CYS A 179 13.48 -22.40 -7.82
CA CYS A 179 13.70 -22.93 -6.45
C CYS A 179 14.43 -21.90 -5.57
N GLY A 180 13.90 -21.66 -4.37
CA GLY A 180 14.45 -20.72 -3.40
C GLY A 180 15.64 -21.23 -2.58
N GLY A 181 15.98 -20.48 -1.54
CA GLY A 181 16.76 -20.98 -0.41
C GLY A 181 17.98 -20.16 -0.03
N HIS A 182 17.91 -19.56 1.17
CA HIS A 182 18.97 -19.40 2.17
C HIS A 182 20.23 -18.58 1.83
N GLY A 183 20.53 -17.66 2.75
CA GLY A 183 21.57 -16.65 2.58
C GLY A 183 22.98 -17.15 2.79
N HIS A 184 23.94 -16.26 2.53
CA HIS A 184 25.26 -16.29 3.14
C HIS A 184 25.83 -14.87 3.16
N ASN A 185 25.96 -14.32 4.38
CA ASN A 185 26.88 -13.22 4.63
C ASN A 185 28.30 -13.73 4.36
N HIS A 186 28.92 -13.26 3.29
CA HIS A 186 30.37 -13.29 3.16
C HIS A 186 30.87 -11.92 2.75
N ALA A 187 31.43 -11.22 3.74
CA ALA A 187 32.38 -10.16 3.49
C ALA A 187 33.59 -10.77 2.78
N HIS A 188 33.95 -10.23 1.62
CA HIS A 188 35.28 -10.40 1.04
C HIS A 188 35.76 -9.08 0.45
N ASP A 189 36.56 -8.43 1.29
CA ASP A 189 37.78 -7.67 1.03
C ASP A 189 38.13 -7.30 -0.43
N HIS A 190 38.42 -6.02 -0.60
CA HIS A 190 39.01 -5.41 -1.79
C HIS A 190 40.40 -5.96 -2.08
N GLY A 191 40.67 -6.24 -3.35
CA GLY A 191 42.02 -6.51 -3.84
C GLY A 191 42.10 -6.29 -5.34
N ASP A 192 42.52 -5.07 -5.70
CA ASP A 192 43.62 -4.80 -6.62
C ASP A 192 43.73 -5.62 -7.93
N ASP A 193 43.67 -4.87 -9.05
CA ASP A 193 44.79 -4.67 -9.98
C ASP A 193 44.66 -5.13 -11.45
N HIS A 194 44.93 -4.14 -12.30
CA HIS A 194 45.49 -4.11 -13.66
C HIS A 194 45.02 -5.05 -14.80
N GLY A 195 44.87 -4.44 -15.98
CA GLY A 195 45.05 -5.18 -17.24
C GLY A 195 44.61 -4.46 -18.51
N HIS A 196 45.40 -3.49 -18.97
CA HIS A 196 45.30 -2.93 -20.33
C HIS A 196 45.50 -3.97 -21.44
N GLY A 197 44.85 -3.75 -22.59
CA GLY A 197 45.47 -3.96 -23.91
C GLY A 197 44.73 -4.89 -24.86
N GLY A 198 44.47 -4.42 -26.08
CA GLY A 198 44.02 -5.29 -27.17
C GLY A 198 43.48 -4.56 -28.40
N CYS A 199 44.39 -4.05 -29.23
CA CYS A 199 44.15 -3.45 -30.54
C CYS A 199 43.99 -4.54 -31.64
N CYS A 200 43.45 -4.13 -32.80
CA CYS A 200 43.42 -4.81 -34.12
C CYS A 200 42.31 -5.87 -34.31
N GLY A 201 41.51 -5.91 -35.39
CA GLY A 201 41.46 -5.18 -36.65
C GLY A 201 40.64 -5.98 -37.69
N GLY A 202 40.18 -5.32 -38.76
CA GLY A 202 40.04 -5.94 -40.09
C GLY A 202 38.64 -6.27 -40.63
N GLY A 203 38.33 -5.66 -41.79
CA GLY A 203 37.38 -6.14 -42.81
C GLY A 203 36.00 -5.48 -42.75
N GLY A 204 35.47 -4.76 -43.74
CA GLY A 204 35.81 -4.65 -45.16
C GLY A 204 34.63 -5.11 -46.03
N CYS A 205 34.21 -4.25 -46.97
CA CYS A 205 33.18 -4.39 -48.03
C CYS A 205 31.70 -4.20 -47.61
N GLY A 206 30.83 -3.49 -48.34
CA GLY A 206 30.93 -2.82 -49.64
C GLY A 206 29.53 -2.30 -50.04
N GLY A 207 29.46 -1.36 -51.01
CA GLY A 207 28.19 -1.01 -51.65
C GLY A 207 28.01 0.47 -52.02
N LYS A 208 28.64 0.89 -53.12
CA LYS A 208 28.44 2.20 -53.77
C LYS A 208 27.09 2.29 -54.49
N GLY A 209 26.56 3.51 -54.61
CA GLY A 209 25.71 3.85 -55.75
C GLY A 209 24.97 5.18 -55.64
N HIS A 210 25.61 6.29 -56.05
CA HIS A 210 25.03 7.29 -56.95
C HIS A 210 26.02 8.44 -57.20
N GLN A 211 26.44 8.61 -58.46
CA GLN A 211 26.30 9.86 -59.24
C GLN A 211 27.11 9.78 -60.56
N HIS A 212 26.37 10.05 -61.65
CA HIS A 212 26.72 10.21 -63.08
C HIS A 212 26.98 8.97 -63.94
#